data_AF-A0A1B6F497-F1
#
_entry.id   AF-A0A1B6F497-F1
#
_cell.length_a   1.000
_cell.length_b   1.000
_cell.length_c   1.000
_cell.angle_alpha   90.00
_cell.angle_beta   90.00
_cell.angle_gamma   90.00
#
_symmetry.space_group_name_H-M   'P 1'
#
loop_
_entity.id
_entity.type
_entity.pdbx_description
1 polymer ?
#
loop_
_entity_poly.entity_id
_entity_poly.type
_entity_poly.pdbx_seq_one_letter_code
_entity_poly.pdbx_strand_id
1 'polypeptide(L)'
;VSEIEWDVVTSSTDVDYIVKFVTDNITRVFDECAPIVRKRVTRKRSPWINDEIKGLIKEKNRLRDLCLTKNNTFIKEAYIISRNKLNSMVREAKKKYFTAVLDCKDSKNFWSTLRKAGV
;
A
#
# COMPACT_ATOMS: atom_id res chain seq x y z
N VAL A 1 18.38 20.43 -5.73
CA VAL A 1 17.31 21.43 -5.55
C VAL A 1 17.42 22.33 -6.76
N SER A 2 16.35 22.54 -7.51
CA SER A 2 16.41 23.26 -8.79
C SER A 2 16.89 24.69 -8.51
N GLU A 3 18.06 25.04 -9.04
CA GLU A 3 18.59 26.41 -8.93
C GLU A 3 17.76 27.32 -9.82
N ILE A 4 17.17 28.35 -9.21
CA ILE A 4 16.37 29.36 -9.90
C ILE A 4 16.99 30.71 -9.55
N GLU A 5 17.31 31.50 -10.58
CA GLU A 5 17.83 32.85 -10.44
C GLU A 5 16.68 33.82 -10.16
N TRP A 6 16.41 34.05 -8.86
CA TRP A 6 15.30 34.89 -8.41
C TRP A 6 15.55 36.39 -8.56
N ASP A 7 16.78 36.80 -8.82
CA ASP A 7 17.17 38.22 -8.96
C ASP A 7 16.38 38.90 -10.08
N VAL A 8 15.99 38.14 -11.11
CA VAL A 8 15.12 38.54 -12.22
C VAL A 8 13.80 39.15 -11.74
N VAL A 9 13.23 38.62 -10.65
CA VAL A 9 11.97 39.12 -10.06
C VAL A 9 12.17 40.48 -9.41
N THR A 10 13.32 40.70 -8.78
CA THR A 10 13.63 41.97 -8.08
C THR A 10 14.04 43.09 -9.04
N SER A 11 14.55 42.74 -10.22
CA SER A 11 14.99 43.69 -11.24
C SER A 11 13.90 44.08 -12.25
N SER A 12 12.80 43.32 -12.34
CA SER A 12 11.71 43.59 -13.27
C SER A 12 10.74 44.64 -12.72
N THR A 13 10.26 45.53 -13.59
CA THR A 13 9.17 46.48 -13.29
C THR A 13 7.82 46.04 -13.83
N ASP A 14 7.80 45.01 -14.68
CA ASP A 14 6.59 44.42 -15.24
C ASP A 14 6.03 43.38 -14.28
N VAL A 15 4.87 43.70 -13.71
CA VAL A 15 4.17 42.85 -12.74
C VAL A 15 3.66 41.57 -13.38
N ASP A 16 3.18 41.62 -14.63
CA ASP A 16 2.65 40.44 -15.32
C ASP A 16 3.77 39.45 -15.62
N TYR A 17 4.94 39.96 -16.01
CA TYR A 17 6.14 39.14 -16.19
C TYR A 17 6.59 38.48 -14.88
N ILE A 18 6.61 39.22 -13.77
CA ILE A 18 6.99 38.69 -12.45
C ILE A 18 6.06 37.56 -12.03
N VAL A 19 4.74 37.78 -12.12
CA VAL A 19 3.74 36.77 -11.73
C VAL A 19 3.92 35.50 -12.54
N LYS A 20 4.12 35.64 -13.86
CA LYS A 20 4.35 34.50 -14.75
C LYS A 20 5.64 33.76 -14.39
N PHE A 21 6.76 34.46 -14.24
CA PHE A 21 8.05 33.86 -13.92
C PHE A 21 8.00 33.06 -12.61
N VAL A 22 7.38 33.64 -11.56
CA VAL A 22 7.23 32.99 -10.26
C VAL A 22 6.34 31.74 -10.39
N THR A 23 5.18 31.87 -11.05
CA THR A 23 4.23 30.77 -11.19
C THR A 23 4.83 29.61 -11.97
N ASP A 24 5.51 29.88 -13.08
CA ASP A 24 6.12 28.88 -13.94
C ASP A 24 7.25 28.14 -13.22
N ASN A 25 8.13 28.87 -12.51
CA ASN A 25 9.24 28.25 -11.79
C ASN A 25 8.77 27.44 -10.58
N ILE A 26 7.78 27.92 -9.83
CA ILE A 26 7.18 27.15 -8.74
C ILE A 26 6.55 25.88 -9.29
N THR A 27 5.72 26.00 -10.32
CA THR A 27 5.04 24.86 -10.96
C THR A 27 6.06 23.83 -11.45
N ARG A 28 7.13 24.27 -12.10
CA ARG A 28 8.23 23.41 -12.55
C ARG A 28 8.88 22.64 -11.41
N VAL A 29 9.19 23.31 -10.29
CA VAL A 29 9.76 22.65 -9.11
C VAL A 29 8.78 21.63 -8.53
N PHE A 30 7.49 21.95 -8.48
CA PHE A 30 6.47 21.01 -8.04
C PHE A 30 6.35 19.81 -8.99
N ASP A 31 6.39 20.01 -10.31
CA ASP A 31 6.35 18.92 -11.28
C ASP A 31 7.60 18.02 -11.21
N GLU A 32 8.78 18.59 -10.94
CA GLU A 32 10.02 17.83 -10.78
C GLU A 32 10.09 17.08 -9.45
N CYS A 33 9.78 17.75 -8.33
CA CYS A 33 9.98 17.21 -6.99
C CYS A 33 8.73 16.48 -6.43
N ALA A 34 7.54 16.85 -6.87
CA ALA A 34 6.27 16.34 -6.37
C ALA A 34 5.24 16.16 -7.51
N PRO A 35 5.59 15.41 -8.58
CA PRO A 35 4.70 15.23 -9.73
C PRO A 35 3.36 14.66 -9.30
N ILE A 36 2.30 15.09 -9.99
CA ILE A 36 0.96 14.53 -9.81
C ILE A 36 0.98 13.09 -10.30
N VAL A 37 1.03 12.15 -9.36
CA VAL A 37 1.06 10.72 -9.63
C VAL A 37 -0.24 10.05 -9.19
N ARG A 38 -0.80 9.20 -10.05
CA ARG A 38 -1.92 8.33 -9.68
C ARG A 38 -1.35 7.11 -8.95
N LYS A 39 -1.50 7.06 -7.63
CA LYS A 39 -1.14 5.90 -6.81
C LYS A 39 -2.37 5.27 -6.20
N ARG A 40 -2.42 3.95 -6.21
CA ARG A 40 -3.46 3.20 -5.48
C ARG A 40 -3.18 3.33 -3.99
N VAL A 41 -4.10 3.94 -3.24
CA VAL A 41 -4.04 3.96 -1.78
C VAL A 41 -4.34 2.56 -1.26
N THR A 42 -3.31 1.85 -0.80
CA THR A 42 -3.45 0.52 -0.21
C THR A 42 -3.02 0.53 1.25
N ARG A 43 -3.64 -0.30 2.08
CA ARG A 43 -3.18 -0.54 3.44
C ARG A 43 -1.74 -1.06 3.44
N LYS A 44 -0.97 -0.72 4.48
CA LYS A 44 0.35 -1.33 4.69
C LYS A 44 0.22 -2.85 4.70
N ARG A 45 1.24 -3.53 4.20
CA ARG A 45 1.27 -5.00 4.14
C ARG A 45 1.06 -5.54 5.56
N SER A 46 0.09 -6.44 5.70
CA SER A 46 -0.17 -7.09 6.99
C SER A 46 1.06 -7.87 7.45
N PRO A 47 1.51 -7.68 8.70
CA PRO A 47 2.75 -8.28 9.19
C PRO A 47 2.70 -9.80 9.32
N TRP A 48 1.52 -10.38 9.50
CA TRP A 48 1.32 -11.84 9.56
C TRP A 48 1.30 -12.55 8.19
N ILE A 49 1.47 -11.84 7.07
CA ILE A 49 1.47 -12.44 5.73
C ILE A 49 2.90 -12.77 5.31
N ASN A 50 3.29 -14.04 5.44
CA ASN A 50 4.58 -14.56 4.98
C ASN A 50 4.53 -14.98 3.49
N ASP A 51 5.65 -15.45 2.95
CA ASP A 51 5.74 -15.82 1.53
C ASP A 51 4.99 -17.10 1.17
N GLU A 52 4.80 -18.01 2.12
CA GLU A 52 3.96 -19.20 1.94
C GLU A 52 2.49 -18.82 1.76
N ILE A 53 1.97 -17.94 2.62
CA ILE A 53 0.61 -17.40 2.50
C ILE A 53 0.44 -16.66 1.18
N LYS A 54 1.45 -15.90 0.72
CA LYS A 54 1.41 -15.28 -0.62
C LYS A 54 1.32 -16.33 -1.73
N GLY A 55 2.07 -17.41 -1.63
CA GLY A 55 2.01 -18.53 -2.58
C GLY A 55 0.59 -19.09 -2.67
N LEU A 56 -0.05 -19.33 -1.52
CA LEU A 56 -1.44 -19.80 -1.47
C LEU A 56 -2.46 -18.78 -1.97
N ILE A 57 -2.25 -17.47 -1.73
CA ILE A 57 -3.10 -16.42 -2.31
C ILE A 57 -3.03 -16.48 -3.84
N LYS A 58 -1.82 -16.60 -4.40
CA LYS A 58 -1.62 -16.71 -5.86
C LYS A 58 -2.30 -17.96 -6.40
N GLU A 59 -2.11 -19.12 -5.76
CA GLU A 59 -2.70 -20.38 -6.20
C GLU A 59 -4.23 -20.35 -6.12
N LYS A 60 -4.80 -19.85 -5.01
CA LYS A 60 -6.24 -19.67 -4.87
C LYS A 60 -6.80 -18.71 -5.93
N ASN A 61 -6.09 -17.64 -6.28
CA ASN A 61 -6.53 -16.74 -7.35
C ASN A 61 -6.50 -17.42 -8.71
N ARG A 62 -5.41 -18.12 -9.04
CA ARG A 62 -5.29 -18.92 -10.27
C ARG A 62 -6.43 -19.92 -10.41
N LEU A 63 -6.72 -20.69 -9.34
CA LEU A 63 -7.81 -21.66 -9.34
C LEU A 63 -9.19 -21.01 -9.44
N ARG A 64 -9.40 -19.83 -8.83
CA ARG A 64 -10.64 -19.06 -8.99
C ARG A 64 -10.88 -18.69 -10.44
N ASP A 65 -9.85 -18.15 -11.10
CA ASP A 65 -9.96 -17.70 -12.49
C ASP A 65 -10.19 -18.90 -13.43
N LEU A 66 -9.57 -20.05 -13.13
CA LEU A 66 -9.85 -21.31 -13.82
C LEU A 66 -11.27 -21.83 -13.59
N CYS A 67 -11.83 -21.73 -12.38
CA CYS A 67 -13.23 -22.11 -12.11
C CYS A 67 -14.23 -21.25 -12.87
N LEU A 68 -13.92 -19.96 -13.09
CA LEU A 68 -14.79 -19.04 -13.84
C LEU A 68 -14.76 -19.30 -15.34
N THR A 69 -13.64 -19.79 -15.85
CA THR A 69 -13.42 -20.03 -17.29
C THR A 69 -13.73 -21.47 -17.71
N LYS A 70 -13.51 -22.44 -16.81
CA LYS A 70 -13.70 -23.87 -17.06
C LYS A 70 -14.73 -24.43 -16.09
N ASN A 71 -15.84 -24.95 -16.62
CA ASN A 71 -16.86 -25.64 -15.82
C ASN A 71 -16.42 -27.07 -15.46
N ASN A 72 -15.41 -27.18 -14.59
CA ASN A 72 -14.81 -28.45 -14.18
C ASN A 72 -14.84 -28.60 -12.65
N THR A 73 -15.44 -29.70 -12.18
CA THR A 73 -15.61 -30.05 -10.76
C THR A 73 -14.28 -30.24 -10.03
N PHE A 74 -13.26 -30.84 -10.66
CA PHE A 74 -11.94 -31.01 -10.04
C PHE A 74 -11.25 -29.67 -9.73
N ILE A 75 -11.38 -28.69 -10.63
CA ILE A 75 -10.82 -27.34 -10.42
C ILE A 75 -11.55 -26.66 -9.27
N LYS A 76 -12.88 -26.85 -9.18
CA LYS A 76 -13.70 -26.33 -8.08
C LYS A 76 -13.30 -26.94 -6.73
N GLU A 77 -13.07 -28.24 -6.67
CA GLU A 77 -12.58 -28.92 -5.47
C GLU A 77 -11.19 -28.43 -5.06
N ALA A 78 -10.25 -28.35 -6.01
CA ALA A 78 -8.92 -27.82 -5.76
C ALA A 78 -8.97 -26.37 -5.23
N TYR A 79 -9.86 -25.54 -5.80
CA TYR A 79 -10.09 -24.17 -5.31
C TYR A 79 -10.58 -24.16 -3.86
N ILE A 80 -11.55 -25.02 -3.50
CA ILE A 80 -12.09 -25.11 -2.14
C ILE A 80 -10.98 -25.52 -1.16
N ILE A 81 -10.19 -26.54 -1.51
CA ILE A 81 -9.06 -27.02 -0.69
C ILE A 81 -8.04 -25.90 -0.48
N SER A 82 -7.61 -25.23 -1.56
CA SER A 82 -6.65 -24.12 -1.51
C SER A 82 -7.16 -22.94 -0.67
N ARG A 83 -8.44 -22.58 -0.83
CA ARG A 83 -9.11 -21.55 -0.03
C ARG A 83 -9.14 -21.91 1.45
N ASN A 84 -9.51 -23.14 1.78
CA ASN A 84 -9.60 -23.58 3.17
C ASN A 84 -8.22 -23.63 3.84
N LYS A 85 -7.20 -24.13 3.12
CA LYS A 85 -5.80 -24.11 3.58
C LYS A 85 -5.33 -22.67 3.84
N LEU A 86 -5.58 -21.76 2.90
CA LEU A 86 -5.24 -20.35 3.05
C LEU A 86 -5.93 -19.72 4.28
N ASN A 87 -7.23 -19.97 4.45
CA ASN A 87 -7.98 -19.43 5.59
C ASN A 87 -7.42 -19.93 6.92
N SER A 88 -7.10 -21.22 7.01
CA SER A 88 -6.48 -21.82 8.19
C SER A 88 -5.13 -21.15 8.50
N MET A 89 -4.26 -21.06 7.51
CA MET A 89 -2.93 -20.46 7.67
C MET A 89 -2.97 -18.98 8.03
N VAL A 90 -3.87 -18.21 7.43
CA VAL A 90 -4.05 -16.79 7.78
C VAL A 90 -4.55 -16.65 9.20
N ARG A 91 -5.48 -17.52 9.64
CA ARG A 91 -5.98 -17.52 11.03
C ARG A 91 -4.87 -17.83 12.02
N GLU A 92 -4.07 -18.86 11.73
CA GLU A 92 -2.94 -19.25 12.57
C GLU A 92 -1.86 -18.15 12.63
N ALA A 93 -1.49 -17.59 11.49
CA ALA A 93 -0.50 -16.52 11.43
C ALA A 93 -0.95 -15.26 12.17
N LYS A 94 -2.24 -14.90 12.07
CA LYS A 94 -2.85 -13.83 12.88
C LYS A 94 -2.74 -14.15 14.36
N LYS A 95 -3.16 -15.35 14.77
CA LYS A 95 -3.09 -15.78 16.18
C LYS A 95 -1.66 -15.67 16.70
N LYS A 96 -0.68 -16.23 15.99
CA LYS A 96 0.73 -16.18 16.36
C LYS A 96 1.25 -14.75 16.50
N TYR A 97 0.93 -13.88 15.54
CA TYR A 97 1.32 -12.47 15.58
C TYR A 97 0.71 -11.77 16.80
N PHE A 98 -0.61 -11.86 17.00
CA PHE A 98 -1.26 -11.17 18.12
C PHE A 98 -0.85 -11.75 19.47
N THR A 99 -0.69 -13.06 19.60
CA THR A 99 -0.15 -13.65 20.83
C THR A 99 1.23 -13.10 21.15
N ALA A 100 2.12 -12.96 20.15
CA ALA A 100 3.45 -12.42 20.38
C ALA A 100 3.46 -10.92 20.73
N VAL A 101 2.62 -10.11 20.06
CA VAL A 101 2.64 -8.65 20.27
C VAL A 101 1.82 -8.22 21.49
N LEU A 102 0.77 -8.96 21.84
CA LEU A 102 -0.07 -8.65 22.99
C LEU A 102 0.47 -9.21 24.32
N ASP A 103 1.52 -10.03 24.28
CA ASP A 103 2.27 -10.48 25.47
C ASP A 103 3.16 -9.38 26.07
N CYS A 104 2.92 -8.11 25.71
CA CYS A 104 3.64 -6.98 26.27
C CYS A 104 3.06 -6.60 27.65
N LYS A 105 3.94 -6.48 28.66
CA LYS A 105 3.57 -6.01 30.01
C LYS A 105 3.17 -4.53 30.06
N ASP A 106 3.50 -3.77 29.02
CA ASP A 106 3.24 -2.33 28.92
C ASP A 106 1.89 -2.04 28.25
N SER A 107 0.96 -1.51 29.04
CA SER A 107 -0.40 -1.11 28.62
C SER A 107 -0.39 -0.12 27.44
N LYS A 108 0.57 0.82 27.38
CA LYS A 108 0.62 1.80 26.28
C LYS A 108 0.90 1.13 24.94
N ASN A 109 1.84 0.20 24.92
CA ASN A 109 2.21 -0.56 23.73
C ASN A 109 1.12 -1.56 23.31
N PHE A 110 0.42 -2.15 24.28
CA PHE A 110 -0.76 -2.98 24.04
C PHE A 110 -1.84 -2.20 23.27
N TRP A 111 -2.29 -1.06 23.81
CA TRP A 111 -3.34 -0.25 23.19
C TRP A 111 -2.91 0.38 21.86
N SER A 112 -1.63 0.72 21.70
CA SER A 112 -1.09 1.19 20.42
C SER A 112 -1.16 0.11 19.34
N THR A 113 -0.80 -1.13 19.70
CA THR A 113 -0.82 -2.28 18.78
C THR A 113 -2.24 -2.63 18.36
N LEU A 114 -3.16 -2.68 19.33
CA LEU A 114 -4.57 -3.03 19.06
C LEU A 114 -5.20 -2.06 18.05
N ARG A 115 -4.97 -0.76 18.26
CA ARG A 115 -5.43 0.30 17.35
C ARG A 115 -4.84 0.20 15.95
N LYS A 116 -3.55 -0.14 15.84
CA LYS A 116 -2.88 -0.40 14.54
C LYS A 116 -3.45 -1.62 13.82
N ALA A 117 -3.98 -2.59 14.57
CA ALA A 117 -4.58 -3.79 14.04
C ALA A 117 -6.03 -3.59 13.55
N GLY A 118 -6.63 -2.43 13.82
CA GLY A 118 -8.00 -2.11 13.43
C GLY A 118 -9.06 -2.70 14.35
N VAL A 119 -8.70 -2.93 15.62
CA VAL A 119 -9.62 -3.22 16.73
C VAL A 119 -9.72 -2.00 17.63
#